data_AF-Q5AAJ8-F1
#
_entry.id   AF-Q5AAJ8-F1
#
_cell.length_a   1.000
_cell.length_b   1.000
_cell.length_c   1.000
_cell.angle_alpha   90.00
_cell.angle_beta   90.00
_cell.angle_gamma   90.00
#
_symmetry.space_group_name_H-M   'P 1'
#
loop_
_entity.id
_entity.type
_entity.pdbx_description
1 polymer ?
#
loop_
_entity_poly.entity_id
_entity_poly.type
_entity_poly.pdbx_seq_one_letter_code
_entity_poly.pdbx_strand_id
1 'polypeptide(L)'
;MLPPDILQNGEFETIYFQTNPTYIKSPIHIPKSTIGKPDTVKIRHFFALLHQDLVVLGLEVFVYLQIYSDFVEKYVYVSKCDTVGLEKSTIKIGKVIGPVLQYIINYNGYKIKMKNLDEKSKDLSDPSTLVRLQRLRDKLPDIYPNLPYYNDIPPKEECIEYRTLPKTQNLRLCVFTKPAKEYLFPNSAKNPYKNLLNGQSLLRWWISIIDSITKGWNNHKLMIPGADKYATRKFIEKYSDWSEGHIFKKDGLAVQAIPLFPDDPKGRFLELVIVECRYGKMTVSRFYQELAYRQEFLLGDCVSLIGCCKENLEVTYHDDSVSTVTISEYKEFMNSLKSVDFSDRVEVSNFVSNYRKSK
;
A
#
# COMPACT_ATOMS: atom_id res chain seq x y z
N MET A 1 4.92 5.18 -17.59
CA MET A 1 5.31 4.30 -16.46
C MET A 1 5.96 3.00 -16.94
N LEU A 2 5.41 2.32 -17.95
CA LEU A 2 6.01 1.10 -18.49
C LEU A 2 7.06 1.43 -19.57
N PRO A 3 8.11 0.59 -19.71
CA PRO A 3 9.08 0.76 -20.77
C PRO A 3 8.45 0.52 -22.15
N PRO A 4 8.97 1.17 -23.21
CA PRO A 4 8.33 1.19 -24.52
C PRO A 4 8.12 -0.20 -25.09
N ASP A 5 9.06 -1.12 -24.88
CA ASP A 5 9.01 -2.52 -25.35
C ASP A 5 7.78 -3.30 -24.88
N ILE A 6 7.20 -2.94 -23.73
CA ILE A 6 5.97 -3.59 -23.22
C ILE A 6 4.72 -2.99 -23.88
N LEU A 7 4.72 -1.70 -24.18
CA LEU A 7 3.55 -0.98 -24.72
C LEU A 7 3.58 -0.81 -26.25
N GLN A 8 4.74 -0.97 -26.89
CA GLN A 8 4.98 -0.62 -28.30
C GLN A 8 4.15 -1.44 -29.29
N ASN A 9 3.59 -2.57 -28.86
CA ASN A 9 2.71 -3.36 -29.71
C ASN A 9 1.26 -2.84 -29.72
N GLY A 10 0.89 -1.85 -28.90
CA GLY A 10 -0.49 -1.37 -28.77
C GLY A 10 -1.47 -2.41 -28.20
N GLU A 11 -1.00 -3.62 -27.90
CA GLU A 11 -1.82 -4.72 -27.40
C GLU A 11 -2.21 -4.56 -25.92
N PHE A 12 -1.45 -3.75 -25.17
CA PHE A 12 -1.60 -3.62 -23.72
C PHE A 12 -2.04 -2.22 -23.32
N GLU A 13 -3.04 -2.17 -22.45
CA GLU A 13 -3.50 -0.95 -21.79
C GLU A 13 -3.24 -1.03 -20.28
N THR A 14 -3.24 0.12 -19.61
CA THR A 14 -3.04 0.17 -18.16
C THR A 14 -4.13 0.94 -17.45
N ILE A 15 -4.60 0.40 -16.35
CA ILE A 15 -5.35 1.15 -15.34
C ILE A 15 -4.36 1.57 -14.27
N TYR A 16 -4.24 2.87 -14.03
CA TYR A 16 -3.46 3.39 -12.91
C TYR A 16 -4.16 4.61 -12.32
N PHE A 17 -4.26 4.61 -10.99
CA PHE A 17 -4.75 5.76 -10.23
C PHE A 17 -4.23 5.68 -8.80
N GLN A 18 -4.31 6.82 -8.11
CA GLN A 18 -4.03 6.91 -6.68
C GLN A 18 -5.20 7.57 -5.94
N THR A 19 -5.37 7.28 -4.65
CA THR A 19 -6.33 8.05 -3.84
C THR A 19 -5.78 9.41 -3.47
N ASN A 20 -6.65 10.41 -3.29
CA ASN A 20 -6.28 11.65 -2.60
C ASN A 20 -5.63 11.35 -1.23
N PRO A 21 -4.53 12.04 -0.86
CA PRO A 21 -3.89 11.83 0.42
C PRO A 21 -4.86 12.04 1.59
N THR A 22 -4.93 11.06 2.48
CA THR A 22 -5.85 11.09 3.62
C THR A 22 -5.08 11.06 4.92
N TYR A 23 -5.33 12.02 5.82
CA TYR A 23 -4.74 12.01 7.16
C TYR A 23 -5.22 10.79 7.96
N ILE A 24 -4.28 10.07 8.55
CA ILE A 24 -4.53 8.90 9.39
C ILE A 24 -3.65 8.92 10.63
N LYS A 25 -3.88 7.98 11.55
CA LYS A 25 -2.90 7.68 12.60
C LYS A 25 -1.67 7.01 11.97
N SER A 26 -0.51 7.28 12.53
CA SER A 26 0.74 6.64 12.13
C SER A 26 0.62 5.11 12.16
N PRO A 27 1.13 4.38 11.15
CA PRO A 27 1.14 2.91 11.15
C PRO A 27 2.03 2.33 12.25
N ILE A 28 3.04 3.07 12.72
CA ILE A 28 3.85 2.72 13.88
C ILE A 28 3.33 3.53 15.07
N HIS A 29 3.17 2.92 16.25
CA HIS A 29 2.71 3.67 17.41
C HIS A 29 3.77 4.69 17.87
N ILE A 30 3.41 5.97 17.83
CA ILE A 30 4.22 7.06 18.37
C ILE A 30 3.57 7.55 19.65
N PRO A 31 4.26 7.39 20.82
CA PRO A 31 3.78 7.85 22.12
C PRO A 31 3.29 9.30 22.09
N LYS A 32 2.30 9.61 22.93
CA LYS A 32 1.78 10.99 23.02
C LYS A 32 2.83 11.98 23.54
N SER A 33 3.80 11.50 24.33
CA SER A 33 4.89 12.30 24.88
C SER A 33 5.99 12.63 23.86
N THR A 34 5.96 12.04 22.67
CA THR A 34 6.97 12.30 21.64
C THR A 34 6.81 13.73 21.09
N ILE A 35 7.81 14.55 21.35
CA ILE A 35 7.94 15.90 20.79
C ILE A 35 8.10 15.79 19.26
N GLY A 36 7.46 16.69 18.51
CA GLY A 36 7.56 16.69 17.05
C GLY A 36 6.86 15.51 16.39
N LYS A 37 5.78 14.99 16.99
CA LYS A 37 5.00 13.89 16.42
C LYS A 37 4.58 14.23 14.97
N PRO A 38 4.87 13.35 14.00
CA PRO A 38 4.59 13.64 12.60
C PRO A 38 3.09 13.58 12.34
N ASP A 39 2.66 14.34 11.34
CA ASP A 39 1.42 14.03 10.66
C ASP A 39 1.62 12.82 9.76
N THR A 40 0.58 11.99 9.61
CA THR A 40 0.64 10.85 8.70
C THR A 40 -0.47 10.93 7.69
N VAL A 41 -0.11 10.82 6.41
CA VAL A 41 -1.07 10.62 5.33
C VAL A 41 -0.90 9.24 4.71
N LYS A 42 -2.01 8.66 4.28
CA LYS A 42 -2.06 7.41 3.52
C LYS A 42 -2.56 7.67 2.11
N ILE A 43 -1.87 7.08 1.16
CA ILE A 43 -2.21 7.04 -0.26
C ILE A 43 -2.30 5.58 -0.69
N ARG A 44 -3.28 5.26 -1.53
CA ARG A 44 -3.46 3.93 -2.11
C ARG A 44 -3.20 4.06 -3.60
N HIS A 45 -2.29 3.27 -4.12
CA HIS A 45 -2.03 3.14 -5.55
C HIS A 45 -2.60 1.81 -6.02
N PHE A 46 -3.32 1.85 -7.13
CA PHE A 46 -3.76 0.65 -7.82
C PHE A 46 -3.26 0.69 -9.26
N PHE A 47 -2.69 -0.43 -9.70
CA PHE A 47 -2.26 -0.64 -11.06
C PHE A 47 -2.86 -1.94 -11.57
N ALA A 48 -3.35 -1.94 -12.81
CA ALA A 48 -3.67 -3.16 -13.54
C ALA A 48 -3.18 -3.09 -14.99
N LEU A 49 -2.73 -4.23 -15.51
CA LEU A 49 -2.39 -4.40 -16.92
C LEU A 49 -3.55 -5.11 -17.61
N LEU A 50 -3.96 -4.58 -18.76
CA LEU A 50 -5.02 -5.11 -19.60
C LEU A 50 -4.45 -5.62 -20.92
N HIS A 51 -5.06 -6.66 -21.48
CA HIS A 51 -4.82 -7.15 -22.82
C HIS A 51 -6.16 -7.52 -23.45
N GLN A 52 -6.51 -6.88 -24.57
CA GLN A 52 -7.78 -7.13 -25.29
C GLN A 52 -9.00 -7.19 -24.35
N ASP A 53 -9.19 -6.16 -23.53
CA ASP A 53 -10.28 -6.02 -22.54
C ASP A 53 -10.25 -6.99 -21.36
N LEU A 54 -9.19 -7.80 -21.22
CA LEU A 54 -9.01 -8.67 -20.08
C LEU A 54 -8.00 -8.09 -19.10
N VAL A 55 -8.31 -8.17 -17.82
CA VAL A 55 -7.32 -7.91 -16.78
C VAL A 55 -6.34 -9.09 -16.74
N VAL A 56 -5.05 -8.79 -16.83
CA VAL A 56 -3.97 -9.80 -16.81
C VAL A 56 -3.26 -9.82 -15.45
N LEU A 57 -3.04 -8.64 -14.88
CA LEU A 57 -2.23 -8.40 -13.69
C LEU A 57 -2.85 -7.26 -12.88
N GLY A 58 -2.75 -7.36 -11.56
CA GLY A 58 -3.12 -6.31 -10.62
C GLY A 58 -2.03 -6.12 -9.56
N LEU A 59 -1.83 -4.88 -9.14
CA LEU A 59 -0.89 -4.49 -8.10
C LEU A 59 -1.54 -3.42 -7.20
N GLU A 60 -1.59 -3.70 -5.90
CA GLU A 60 -2.05 -2.77 -4.87
C GLU A 60 -0.87 -2.38 -3.98
N VAL A 61 -0.63 -1.08 -3.86
CA VAL A 61 0.45 -0.51 -3.04
C VAL A 61 -0.11 0.58 -2.13
N PHE A 62 0.29 0.56 -0.87
CA PHE A 62 0.00 1.64 0.07
C PHE A 62 1.24 2.47 0.32
N VAL A 63 1.11 3.78 0.17
CA VAL A 63 2.16 4.74 0.52
C VAL A 63 1.73 5.48 1.78
N TYR A 64 2.63 5.55 2.75
CA TYR A 64 2.47 6.32 3.97
C TYR A 64 3.55 7.37 4.03
N LEU A 65 3.17 8.63 4.24
CA LEU A 65 4.12 9.72 4.48
C LEU A 65 3.96 10.15 5.94
N GLN A 66 4.97 9.91 6.76
CA GLN A 66 5.10 10.55 8.07
C GLN A 66 5.89 11.84 7.89
N ILE A 67 5.23 12.97 8.05
CA ILE A 67 5.76 14.30 7.76
C ILE A 67 6.23 14.92 9.07
N TYR A 68 7.54 14.95 9.27
CA TYR A 68 8.19 15.67 10.37
C TYR A 68 8.46 17.13 9.94
N SER A 69 9.09 17.91 10.82
CA SER A 69 9.45 19.30 10.55
C SER A 69 10.51 19.44 9.44
N ASP A 70 11.44 18.51 9.40
CA ASP A 70 12.72 18.61 8.69
C ASP A 70 12.92 17.48 7.65
N PHE A 71 12.19 16.38 7.78
CA PHE A 71 12.21 15.28 6.82
C PHE A 71 10.85 14.58 6.67
N VAL A 72 10.74 13.75 5.64
CA VAL A 72 9.60 12.86 5.42
C VAL A 72 10.06 11.41 5.49
N GLU A 73 9.36 10.59 6.26
CA GLU A 73 9.51 9.14 6.24
C GLU A 73 8.44 8.54 5.32
N LYS A 74 8.84 8.06 4.14
CA LYS A 74 7.96 7.46 3.13
C LYS A 74 8.05 5.94 3.18
N TYR A 75 6.97 5.31 3.63
CA TYR A 75 6.80 3.87 3.57
C TYR A 75 6.03 3.49 2.32
N VAL A 76 6.60 2.63 1.49
CA VAL A 76 5.95 1.99 0.36
C VAL A 76 5.72 0.53 0.74
N TYR A 77 4.46 0.17 0.97
CA TYR A 77 4.05 -1.19 1.33
C TYR A 77 3.33 -1.84 0.15
N VAL A 78 3.94 -2.88 -0.41
CA VAL A 78 3.33 -3.69 -1.46
C VAL A 78 2.37 -4.67 -0.80
N SER A 79 1.07 -4.41 -0.98
CA SER A 79 -0.01 -5.17 -0.34
C SER A 79 -0.27 -6.48 -1.07
N LYS A 80 -0.61 -6.37 -2.35
CA LYS A 80 -1.06 -7.50 -3.17
C LYS A 80 -0.53 -7.34 -4.59
N CYS A 81 -0.11 -8.44 -5.18
CA CYS A 81 0.18 -8.57 -6.60
C CYS A 81 -0.41 -9.90 -7.05
N ASP A 82 -1.22 -9.89 -8.09
CA ASP A 82 -1.94 -11.07 -8.54
C ASP A 82 -2.04 -11.10 -10.06
N THR A 83 -2.18 -12.29 -10.63
CA THR A 83 -2.42 -12.50 -12.06
C THR A 83 -3.72 -13.25 -12.27
N VAL A 84 -4.33 -13.06 -13.43
CA VAL A 84 -5.61 -13.71 -13.75
C VAL A 84 -5.40 -15.05 -14.44
N GLY A 85 -4.55 -15.10 -15.48
CA GLY A 85 -4.24 -16.34 -16.20
C GLY A 85 -5.36 -16.92 -17.07
N LEU A 86 -6.32 -16.08 -17.50
CA LEU A 86 -7.36 -16.46 -18.48
C LEU A 86 -6.78 -16.84 -19.85
N GLU A 87 -5.67 -16.21 -20.21
CA GLU A 87 -4.96 -16.44 -21.46
C GLU A 87 -3.48 -16.68 -21.23
N LYS A 88 -2.84 -17.34 -22.18
CA LYS A 88 -1.39 -17.58 -22.15
C LYS A 88 -0.67 -16.27 -22.39
N SER A 89 -0.09 -15.71 -21.32
CA SER A 89 0.72 -14.49 -21.43
C SER A 89 2.14 -14.80 -21.91
N THR A 90 2.64 -14.01 -22.86
CA THR A 90 4.05 -13.97 -23.27
C THR A 90 4.88 -13.01 -22.41
N ILE A 91 4.23 -12.19 -21.59
CA ILE A 91 4.89 -11.14 -20.81
C ILE A 91 5.53 -11.73 -19.56
N LYS A 92 6.78 -11.32 -19.32
CA LYS A 92 7.44 -11.52 -18.03
C LYS A 92 6.91 -10.50 -17.03
N ILE A 93 5.96 -10.89 -16.18
CA ILE A 93 5.32 -10.02 -15.18
C ILE A 93 6.31 -9.22 -14.33
N GLY A 94 7.47 -9.79 -13.98
CA GLY A 94 8.51 -9.07 -13.22
C GLY A 94 9.11 -7.87 -13.96
N LYS A 95 9.11 -7.88 -15.31
CA LYS A 95 9.53 -6.74 -16.15
C LYS A 95 8.48 -5.63 -16.21
N VAL A 96 7.22 -5.93 -15.88
CA VAL A 96 6.15 -4.94 -15.71
C VAL A 96 6.22 -4.34 -14.31
N ILE A 97 6.23 -5.20 -13.28
CA ILE A 97 6.12 -4.76 -11.87
C ILE A 97 7.30 -3.90 -11.41
N GLY A 98 8.53 -4.20 -11.85
CA GLY A 98 9.72 -3.41 -11.50
C GLY A 98 9.56 -1.92 -11.82
N PRO A 99 9.37 -1.53 -13.10
CA PRO A 99 9.14 -0.15 -13.50
C PRO A 99 7.95 0.52 -12.78
N VAL A 100 6.84 -0.20 -12.57
CA VAL A 100 5.67 0.33 -11.85
C VAL A 100 6.01 0.67 -10.40
N LEU A 101 6.65 -0.25 -9.68
CA LEU A 101 7.07 -0.01 -8.31
C LEU A 101 8.09 1.11 -8.23
N GLN A 102 9.05 1.15 -9.14
CA GLN A 102 10.05 2.21 -9.19
C GLN A 102 9.41 3.58 -9.39
N TYR A 103 8.39 3.69 -10.25
CA TYR A 103 7.60 4.91 -10.40
C TYR A 103 6.93 5.32 -9.09
N ILE A 104 6.19 4.40 -8.42
CA ILE A 104 5.50 4.70 -7.15
C ILE A 104 6.51 5.12 -6.04
N ILE A 105 7.66 4.45 -5.99
CA ILE A 105 8.74 4.76 -5.04
C ILE A 105 9.27 6.19 -5.26
N ASN A 106 9.46 6.59 -6.51
CA ASN A 106 10.03 7.89 -6.86
C ASN A 106 8.99 9.02 -6.96
N TYR A 107 7.69 8.69 -6.97
CA TYR A 107 6.64 9.69 -7.08
C TYR A 107 6.50 10.54 -5.81
N ASN A 108 6.59 11.87 -5.94
CA ASN A 108 6.45 12.82 -4.84
C ASN A 108 5.44 13.96 -5.12
N GLY A 109 4.65 13.88 -6.20
CA GLY A 109 3.64 14.86 -6.60
C GLY A 109 2.34 14.84 -5.77
N TYR A 110 2.38 14.41 -4.51
CA TYR A 110 1.17 14.23 -3.70
C TYR A 110 0.59 15.59 -3.25
N LYS A 111 -0.63 15.89 -3.71
CA LYS A 111 -1.40 17.09 -3.34
C LYS A 111 -2.03 16.93 -1.94
N ILE A 112 -1.27 17.23 -0.89
CA ILE A 112 -1.70 17.09 0.50
C ILE A 112 -2.32 18.40 0.99
N LYS A 113 -3.62 18.40 1.29
CA LYS A 113 -4.30 19.58 1.86
C LYS A 113 -3.72 19.94 3.23
N MET A 114 -3.70 21.24 3.55
CA MET A 114 -3.40 21.66 4.93
C MET A 114 -4.35 20.99 5.92
N LYS A 115 -3.81 20.64 7.08
CA LYS A 115 -4.59 19.99 8.14
C LYS A 115 -5.38 21.05 8.88
N ASN A 116 -6.70 21.02 8.78
CA ASN A 116 -7.56 21.88 9.59
C ASN A 116 -7.40 21.51 11.07
N LEU A 117 -6.66 22.32 11.82
CA LEU A 117 -6.45 22.12 13.26
C LEU A 117 -7.78 22.26 14.04
N ASP A 118 -8.71 23.04 13.51
CA ASP A 118 -9.98 23.38 14.15
C ASP A 118 -11.02 22.24 14.17
N GLU A 119 -10.84 21.16 13.40
CA GLU A 119 -11.75 20.02 13.52
C GLU A 119 -11.55 19.22 14.81
N LYS A 120 -10.38 19.33 15.45
CA LYS A 120 -10.14 18.69 16.75
C LYS A 120 -10.77 19.43 17.92
N SER A 121 -11.08 20.72 17.79
CA SER A 121 -11.75 21.50 18.84
C SER A 121 -13.28 21.30 18.82
N LYS A 122 -13.83 20.58 17.84
CA LYS A 122 -15.23 20.15 17.87
C LYS A 122 -15.38 18.98 18.83
N ASP A 123 -15.55 19.33 20.10
CA ASP A 123 -15.88 18.51 21.26
C ASP A 123 -16.39 17.11 20.88
N LEU A 124 -15.57 16.09 21.08
CA LEU A 124 -15.90 14.67 20.90
C LEU A 124 -16.57 14.09 22.16
N SER A 125 -17.14 14.95 23.02
CA SER A 125 -17.60 14.59 24.36
C SER A 125 -18.81 13.65 24.37
N ASP A 126 -19.55 13.50 23.27
CA ASP A 126 -20.59 12.48 23.15
C ASP A 126 -20.69 11.91 21.72
N PRO A 127 -20.41 10.61 21.50
CA PRO A 127 -20.50 9.96 20.20
C PRO A 127 -21.93 9.62 19.77
N SER A 128 -22.95 10.00 20.56
CA SER A 128 -24.34 9.65 20.29
C SER A 128 -24.81 10.13 18.91
N THR A 129 -25.62 9.30 18.25
CA THR A 129 -26.28 9.63 16.97
C THR A 129 -27.06 10.95 17.07
N LEU A 130 -27.59 11.25 18.27
CA LEU A 130 -28.38 12.43 18.56
C LEU A 130 -27.55 13.72 18.44
N VAL A 131 -26.31 13.73 18.95
CA VAL A 131 -25.39 14.87 18.79
C VAL A 131 -24.98 15.06 17.32
N ARG A 132 -24.81 13.96 16.56
CA ARG A 132 -24.55 14.06 15.12
C ARG A 132 -25.73 14.66 14.36
N LEU A 133 -26.95 14.24 14.68
CA LEU A 133 -28.19 14.79 14.10
C LEU A 133 -28.38 16.26 14.44
N GLN A 134 -28.12 16.66 15.70
CA GLN A 134 -28.18 18.06 16.12
C GLN A 134 -27.17 18.91 15.35
N ARG A 135 -25.90 18.47 15.21
CA ARG A 135 -24.92 19.19 14.39
C ARG A 135 -25.34 19.30 12.92
N LEU A 136 -25.98 18.28 12.38
CA LEU A 136 -26.50 18.29 11.01
C LEU A 136 -27.62 19.32 10.87
N ARG A 137 -28.53 19.36 11.85
CA ARG A 137 -29.61 20.35 11.96
C ARG A 137 -29.08 21.77 12.10
N ASP A 138 -28.05 21.98 12.91
CA ASP A 138 -27.50 23.32 13.14
C ASP A 138 -26.72 23.83 11.92
N LYS A 139 -26.18 22.93 11.09
CA LYS A 139 -25.54 23.27 9.80
C LYS A 139 -26.51 23.39 8.62
N LEU A 140 -27.71 22.83 8.72
CA LEU A 140 -28.70 22.86 7.63
C LEU A 140 -29.00 24.29 7.15
N PRO A 141 -29.22 25.31 8.03
CA PRO A 141 -29.46 26.69 7.59
C PRO A 141 -28.32 27.29 6.75
N ASP A 142 -27.06 27.00 7.12
CA ASP A 142 -25.88 27.53 6.41
C ASP A 142 -25.58 26.78 5.10
N ILE A 143 -26.01 25.53 5.00
CA ILE A 143 -25.80 24.69 3.81
C ILE A 143 -26.88 24.95 2.76
N TYR A 144 -28.12 25.27 3.17
CA TYR A 144 -29.25 25.49 2.26
C TYR A 144 -28.95 26.47 1.10
N PRO A 145 -28.31 27.64 1.33
CA PRO A 145 -27.96 28.55 0.25
C PRO A 145 -26.84 28.04 -0.68
N ASN A 146 -26.08 27.03 -0.29
CA ASN A 146 -24.99 26.46 -1.10
C ASN A 146 -25.38 25.15 -1.79
N LEU A 147 -26.62 24.68 -1.62
CA LEU A 147 -27.12 23.51 -2.31
C LEU A 147 -27.40 23.87 -3.78
N PRO A 148 -26.76 23.21 -4.76
CA PRO A 148 -26.90 23.54 -6.18
C PRO A 148 -28.35 23.48 -6.67
N TYR A 149 -29.18 22.68 -6.00
CA TYR A 149 -30.61 22.55 -6.33
C TYR A 149 -31.42 23.82 -5.99
N TYR A 150 -30.97 24.63 -5.04
CA TYR A 150 -31.72 25.80 -4.57
C TYR A 150 -31.13 27.14 -5.00
N ASN A 151 -29.92 27.17 -5.57
CA ASN A 151 -29.28 28.38 -6.05
C ASN A 151 -28.40 28.11 -7.28
N ASP A 152 -28.56 28.90 -8.35
CA ASP A 152 -27.70 28.93 -9.55
C ASP A 152 -26.30 29.52 -9.29
N ILE A 153 -25.87 29.57 -8.02
CA ILE A 153 -24.57 30.11 -7.65
C ILE A 153 -23.54 29.04 -7.98
N PRO A 154 -22.56 29.31 -8.86
CA PRO A 154 -21.52 28.35 -9.17
C PRO A 154 -20.82 27.95 -7.87
N PRO A 155 -20.52 26.64 -7.67
CA PRO A 155 -19.89 26.18 -6.45
C PRO A 155 -18.64 27.02 -6.20
N LYS A 156 -18.57 27.63 -5.01
CA LYS A 156 -17.48 28.53 -4.63
C LYS A 156 -16.18 27.77 -4.85
N GLU A 157 -15.33 28.24 -5.77
CA GLU A 157 -14.02 27.65 -6.00
C GLU A 157 -13.25 27.70 -4.68
N GLU A 158 -13.14 26.57 -4.00
CA GLU A 158 -12.35 26.49 -2.78
C GLU A 158 -10.88 26.72 -3.18
N CYS A 159 -10.30 27.84 -2.73
CA CYS A 159 -8.85 28.03 -2.74
C CYS A 159 -8.24 26.98 -1.80
N ILE A 160 -7.83 25.84 -2.36
CA ILE A 160 -7.22 24.74 -1.62
C ILE A 160 -5.73 25.03 -1.45
N GLU A 161 -5.32 25.34 -0.22
CA GLU A 161 -3.89 25.41 0.13
C GLU A 161 -3.32 24.01 0.35
N TYR A 162 -2.22 23.73 -0.35
CA TYR A 162 -1.46 22.49 -0.23
C TYR A 162 -0.25 22.68 0.69
N ARG A 163 0.05 21.64 1.45
CA ARG A 163 1.18 21.60 2.37
C ARG A 163 2.51 21.48 1.62
N THR A 164 3.47 22.34 1.94
CA THR A 164 4.86 22.16 1.53
C THR A 164 5.50 21.03 2.34
N LEU A 165 6.16 20.09 1.65
CA LEU A 165 6.86 18.98 2.28
C LEU A 165 8.35 19.31 2.47
N PRO A 166 8.99 18.79 3.54
CA PRO A 166 10.44 18.83 3.67
C PRO A 166 11.15 18.20 2.46
N LYS A 167 12.32 18.74 2.10
CA LYS A 167 13.11 18.28 0.95
C LYS A 167 13.78 16.92 1.19
N THR A 168 14.15 16.65 2.44
CA THR A 168 14.82 15.41 2.83
C THR A 168 13.80 14.30 3.04
N GLN A 169 14.04 13.15 2.43
CA GLN A 169 13.16 11.99 2.50
C GLN A 169 13.93 10.71 2.81
N ASN A 170 13.36 9.91 3.71
CA ASN A 170 13.78 8.54 3.99
C ASN A 170 12.78 7.59 3.33
N LEU A 171 13.26 6.67 2.51
CA LEU A 171 12.47 5.68 1.82
C LEU A 171 12.55 4.33 2.54
N ARG A 172 11.39 3.72 2.76
CA ARG A 172 11.28 2.34 3.25
C ARG A 172 10.35 1.55 2.35
N LEU A 173 10.88 0.52 1.69
CA LEU A 173 10.09 -0.42 0.89
C LEU A 173 9.85 -1.68 1.73
N CYS A 174 8.58 -2.07 1.85
CA CYS A 174 8.16 -3.24 2.62
C CYS A 174 7.35 -4.18 1.73
N VAL A 175 7.76 -5.45 1.65
CA VAL A 175 7.02 -6.49 0.94
C VAL A 175 6.88 -7.71 1.85
N PHE A 176 5.68 -8.26 1.89
CA PHE A 176 5.41 -9.52 2.57
C PHE A 176 5.07 -10.58 1.53
N THR A 177 5.83 -11.68 1.51
CA THR A 177 5.61 -12.76 0.55
C THR A 177 4.87 -13.90 1.24
N LYS A 178 3.64 -14.14 0.81
CA LYS A 178 2.86 -15.34 1.15
C LYS A 178 2.29 -15.88 -0.15
N PRO A 179 2.31 -17.18 -0.41
CA PRO A 179 1.57 -17.73 -1.53
C PRO A 179 0.09 -17.85 -1.16
N ALA A 180 -0.78 -17.57 -2.12
CA ALA A 180 -2.22 -17.82 -2.05
C ALA A 180 -2.72 -18.17 -3.45
N LYS A 181 -3.88 -18.81 -3.51
CA LYS A 181 -4.55 -19.12 -4.79
C LYS A 181 -4.94 -17.85 -5.54
N GLU A 182 -5.36 -16.83 -4.80
CA GLU A 182 -5.78 -15.52 -5.29
C GLU A 182 -5.69 -14.46 -4.19
N TYR A 183 -5.50 -13.21 -4.63
CA TYR A 183 -5.38 -12.03 -3.79
C TYR A 183 -6.33 -10.91 -4.21
N LEU A 184 -6.37 -10.63 -5.52
CA LEU A 184 -7.15 -9.54 -6.11
C LEU A 184 -8.28 -10.06 -6.99
N PHE A 185 -8.11 -11.24 -7.57
CA PHE A 185 -8.97 -11.74 -8.64
C PHE A 185 -9.68 -13.03 -8.21
N PRO A 186 -10.92 -12.94 -7.69
CA PRO A 186 -11.69 -14.09 -7.25
C PRO A 186 -11.81 -15.17 -8.34
N ASN A 187 -11.75 -16.43 -7.94
CA ASN A 187 -11.83 -17.62 -8.80
C ASN A 187 -10.74 -17.75 -9.89
N SER A 188 -9.81 -16.81 -10.02
CA SER A 188 -8.75 -16.86 -11.03
C SER A 188 -7.84 -18.09 -10.89
N ALA A 189 -7.78 -18.71 -9.71
CA ALA A 189 -7.06 -19.97 -9.49
C ALA A 189 -7.58 -21.16 -10.30
N LYS A 190 -8.80 -21.08 -10.85
CA LYS A 190 -9.38 -22.09 -11.73
C LYS A 190 -8.85 -21.97 -13.16
N ASN A 191 -8.19 -20.87 -13.51
CA ASN A 191 -7.78 -20.60 -14.87
C ASN A 191 -6.57 -21.44 -15.28
N PRO A 192 -6.57 -22.02 -16.50
CA PRO A 192 -5.56 -22.98 -16.91
C PRO A 192 -4.16 -22.38 -17.08
N TYR A 193 -4.05 -21.07 -17.33
CA TYR A 193 -2.76 -20.39 -17.51
C TYR A 193 -2.32 -19.61 -16.27
N LYS A 194 -3.07 -19.66 -15.16
CA LYS A 194 -2.62 -19.05 -13.91
C LYS A 194 -1.54 -19.92 -13.29
N ASN A 195 -0.31 -19.43 -13.32
CA ASN A 195 0.81 -20.09 -12.65
C ASN A 195 0.84 -19.76 -11.15
N LEU A 196 0.51 -20.73 -10.32
CA LEU A 196 0.55 -20.59 -8.86
C LEU A 196 1.97 -20.87 -8.34
N LEU A 197 2.67 -19.82 -7.94
CA LEU A 197 4.00 -19.95 -7.34
C LEU A 197 3.91 -20.46 -5.91
N ASN A 198 4.76 -21.44 -5.56
CA ASN A 198 5.04 -21.76 -4.18
C ASN A 198 5.83 -20.62 -3.50
N GLY A 199 5.88 -20.62 -2.18
CA GLY A 199 6.45 -19.56 -1.36
C GLY A 199 7.93 -19.31 -1.64
N GLN A 200 8.71 -20.36 -1.90
CA GLN A 200 10.13 -20.21 -2.26
C GLN A 200 10.32 -19.54 -3.62
N SER A 201 9.50 -19.91 -4.62
CA SER A 201 9.56 -19.34 -5.96
C SER A 201 9.07 -17.90 -5.97
N LEU A 202 7.98 -17.63 -5.23
CA LEU A 202 7.46 -16.29 -5.02
C LEU A 202 8.49 -15.38 -4.34
N LEU A 203 9.18 -15.89 -3.32
CA LEU A 203 10.25 -15.17 -2.65
C LEU A 203 11.40 -14.81 -3.60
N ARG A 204 11.91 -15.81 -4.35
CA ARG A 204 12.98 -15.58 -5.34
C ARG A 204 12.57 -14.56 -6.40
N TRP A 205 11.31 -14.63 -6.84
CA TRP A 205 10.74 -13.69 -7.81
C TRP A 205 10.72 -12.27 -7.26
N TRP A 206 10.21 -12.07 -6.05
CA TRP A 206 10.19 -10.74 -5.41
C TRP A 206 11.59 -10.19 -5.16
N ILE A 207 12.51 -10.97 -4.59
CA ILE A 207 13.89 -10.52 -4.34
C ILE A 207 14.54 -10.05 -5.64
N SER A 208 14.37 -10.78 -6.74
CA SER A 208 14.94 -10.39 -8.04
C SER A 208 14.41 -9.04 -8.55
N ILE A 209 13.14 -8.73 -8.31
CA ILE A 209 12.55 -7.45 -8.73
C ILE A 209 13.03 -6.34 -7.80
N ILE A 210 12.93 -6.57 -6.48
CA ILE A 210 13.29 -5.59 -5.46
C ILE A 210 14.75 -5.21 -5.59
N ASP A 211 15.66 -6.18 -5.65
CA ASP A 211 17.09 -5.94 -5.84
C ASP A 211 17.38 -5.06 -7.07
N SER A 212 16.70 -5.33 -8.19
CA SER A 212 16.87 -4.57 -9.42
C SER A 212 16.45 -3.10 -9.28
N ILE A 213 15.34 -2.82 -8.58
CA ILE A 213 14.79 -1.44 -8.48
C ILE A 213 15.36 -0.66 -7.30
N THR A 214 15.90 -1.35 -6.28
CA THR A 214 16.53 -0.74 -5.11
C THR A 214 18.06 -0.87 -5.12
N LYS A 215 18.65 -1.12 -6.29
CA LYS A 215 20.12 -1.14 -6.44
C LYS A 215 20.73 0.16 -5.93
N GLY A 216 21.77 0.07 -5.10
CA GLY A 216 22.42 1.23 -4.47
C GLY A 216 21.66 1.84 -3.29
N TRP A 217 20.64 1.15 -2.77
CA TRP A 217 20.08 1.47 -1.46
C TRP A 217 21.00 0.94 -0.35
N ASN A 218 20.96 1.58 0.81
CA ASN A 218 21.94 1.35 1.88
C ASN A 218 21.72 0.03 2.64
N ASN A 219 20.52 -0.55 2.58
CA ASN A 219 20.17 -1.66 3.44
C ASN A 219 19.03 -2.50 2.85
N HIS A 220 19.32 -3.76 2.57
CA HIS A 220 18.34 -4.75 2.14
C HIS A 220 18.27 -5.89 3.15
N LYS A 221 17.06 -6.19 3.59
CA LYS A 221 16.77 -7.14 4.66
C LYS A 221 15.78 -8.19 4.21
N LEU A 222 16.13 -9.44 4.48
CA LEU A 222 15.24 -10.59 4.36
C LEU A 222 15.10 -11.28 5.71
N MET A 223 13.88 -11.59 6.09
CA MET A 223 13.60 -12.49 7.21
C MET A 223 12.51 -13.49 6.83
N ILE A 224 12.76 -14.76 7.12
CA ILE A 224 11.79 -15.85 6.98
C ILE A 224 11.52 -16.36 8.40
N PRO A 225 10.44 -15.91 9.06
CA PRO A 225 10.14 -16.33 10.43
C PRO A 225 10.03 -17.86 10.52
N GLY A 226 10.75 -18.45 11.48
CA GLY A 226 10.77 -19.90 11.69
C GLY A 226 11.82 -20.67 10.89
N ALA A 227 12.42 -20.07 9.86
CA ALA A 227 13.52 -20.69 9.13
C ALA A 227 14.87 -20.47 9.83
N ASP A 228 15.79 -21.40 9.63
CA ASP A 228 17.16 -21.23 10.09
C ASP A 228 17.90 -20.18 9.23
N LYS A 229 19.00 -19.65 9.81
CA LYS A 229 19.80 -18.59 9.19
C LYS A 229 20.45 -19.02 7.88
N TYR A 230 20.87 -20.28 7.76
CA TYR A 230 21.52 -20.78 6.56
C TYR A 230 20.52 -20.93 5.42
N ALA A 231 19.32 -21.46 5.68
CA ALA A 231 18.24 -21.52 4.72
C ALA A 231 17.84 -20.13 4.22
N THR A 232 17.71 -19.15 5.12
CA THR A 232 17.40 -17.76 4.74
C THR A 232 18.51 -17.16 3.87
N ARG A 233 19.78 -17.39 4.22
CA ARG A 233 20.93 -16.86 3.48
C ARG A 233 21.01 -17.35 2.04
N LYS A 234 20.60 -18.59 1.74
CA LYS A 234 20.57 -19.12 0.37
C LYS A 234 19.71 -18.31 -0.60
N PHE A 235 18.70 -17.58 -0.11
CA PHE A 235 17.88 -16.72 -0.97
C PHE A 235 18.59 -15.41 -1.36
N ILE A 236 19.56 -14.98 -0.56
CA ILE A 236 20.19 -13.66 -0.68
C ILE A 236 21.70 -13.69 -0.94
N GLU A 237 22.35 -14.85 -0.87
CA GLU A 237 23.82 -14.98 -0.98
C GLU A 237 24.43 -14.41 -2.27
N LYS A 238 23.65 -14.40 -3.36
CA LYS A 238 24.09 -13.86 -4.66
C LYS A 238 23.97 -12.34 -4.76
N TYR A 239 23.45 -11.66 -3.74
CA TYR A 239 23.24 -10.22 -3.72
C TYR A 239 24.11 -9.59 -2.61
N SER A 240 24.95 -8.61 -2.97
CA SER A 240 25.95 -8.04 -2.06
C SER A 240 25.36 -7.24 -0.90
N ASP A 241 24.27 -6.54 -1.16
CA ASP A 241 23.73 -5.53 -0.23
C ASP A 241 22.67 -6.12 0.72
N TRP A 242 22.43 -7.43 0.62
CA TRP A 242 21.40 -8.12 1.36
C TRP A 242 21.95 -8.78 2.62
N SER A 243 21.14 -8.72 3.67
CA SER A 243 21.45 -9.37 4.93
C SER A 243 20.20 -9.85 5.63
N GLU A 244 20.36 -10.77 6.57
CA GLU A 244 19.25 -11.30 7.36
C GLU A 244 18.68 -10.24 8.31
N GLY A 245 17.36 -10.24 8.50
CA GLY A 245 16.65 -9.45 9.51
C GLY A 245 15.55 -8.56 8.93
N HIS A 246 15.33 -7.39 9.55
CA HIS A 246 14.30 -6.42 9.16
C HIS A 246 14.85 -4.99 9.20
N ILE A 247 14.15 -4.07 8.53
CA ILE A 247 14.53 -2.64 8.44
C ILE A 247 14.00 -1.76 9.60
N PHE A 248 13.14 -2.32 10.45
CA PHE A 248 12.58 -1.59 11.61
C PHE A 248 13.58 -1.53 12.77
N LYS A 249 13.31 -0.63 13.73
CA LYS A 249 14.11 -0.48 14.96
C LYS A 249 14.31 -1.83 15.64
N LYS A 250 15.56 -2.19 15.94
CA LYS A 250 15.93 -3.50 16.53
C LYS A 250 15.56 -3.60 18.00
N ASP A 251 15.61 -2.47 18.71
CA ASP A 251 15.47 -2.41 20.16
C ASP A 251 14.23 -1.62 20.60
N GLY A 252 13.74 -1.95 21.78
CA GLY A 252 12.56 -1.34 22.39
C GLY A 252 11.29 -2.17 22.23
N LEU A 253 10.14 -1.53 22.46
CA LEU A 253 8.83 -2.17 22.40
C LEU A 253 8.39 -2.39 20.95
N ALA A 254 7.88 -3.58 20.66
CA ALA A 254 7.39 -3.95 19.33
C ALA A 254 6.32 -2.97 18.81
N VAL A 255 5.42 -2.51 19.70
CA VAL A 255 4.36 -1.56 19.34
C VAL A 255 4.90 -0.24 18.77
N GLN A 256 6.10 0.18 19.20
CA GLN A 256 6.76 1.43 18.78
C GLN A 256 7.70 1.25 17.59
N ALA A 257 7.83 0.04 17.04
CA ALA A 257 8.78 -0.27 15.97
C ALA A 257 8.12 -0.95 14.77
N ILE A 258 7.12 -1.80 14.99
CA ILE A 258 6.49 -2.61 13.96
C ILE A 258 5.27 -1.87 13.37
N PRO A 259 5.22 -1.67 12.05
CA PRO A 259 4.08 -1.00 11.42
C PRO A 259 2.85 -1.91 11.32
N LEU A 260 1.67 -1.33 11.55
CA LEU A 260 0.36 -1.90 11.30
C LEU A 260 -0.05 -1.63 9.83
N PHE A 261 0.38 -2.52 8.95
CA PHE A 261 -0.04 -2.52 7.54
C PHE A 261 -1.31 -3.35 7.32
N PRO A 262 -2.14 -3.02 6.31
CA PRO A 262 -3.36 -3.76 6.01
C PRO A 262 -3.05 -5.18 5.54
N ASP A 263 -3.84 -6.15 6.00
CA ASP A 263 -3.72 -7.58 5.71
C ASP A 263 -2.34 -8.21 6.02
N ASP A 264 -1.47 -7.48 6.71
CA ASP A 264 -0.11 -7.89 7.04
C ASP A 264 -0.10 -8.77 8.32
N PRO A 265 0.57 -9.93 8.32
CA PRO A 265 0.58 -10.78 9.50
C PRO A 265 1.39 -10.23 10.67
N LYS A 266 2.37 -9.34 10.45
CA LYS A 266 3.00 -8.64 11.59
C LYS A 266 1.98 -7.73 12.24
N GLY A 267 1.23 -6.99 11.41
CA GLY A 267 0.12 -6.15 11.86
C GLY A 267 -0.90 -6.94 12.67
N ARG A 268 -1.42 -8.03 12.09
CA ARG A 268 -2.38 -8.94 12.73
C ARG A 268 -1.86 -9.51 14.05
N PHE A 269 -0.61 -9.95 14.10
CA PHE A 269 -0.02 -10.45 15.34
C PHE A 269 0.15 -9.34 16.38
N LEU A 270 0.57 -8.15 15.97
CA LEU A 270 0.71 -7.01 16.88
C LEU A 270 -0.64 -6.59 17.47
N GLU A 271 -1.72 -6.64 16.70
CA GLU A 271 -3.09 -6.43 17.19
C GLU A 271 -3.45 -7.45 18.27
N LEU A 272 -3.12 -8.74 18.08
CA LEU A 272 -3.33 -9.77 19.11
C LEU A 272 -2.53 -9.47 20.38
N VAL A 273 -1.27 -9.05 20.25
CA VAL A 273 -0.43 -8.64 21.40
C VAL A 273 -1.04 -7.46 22.16
N ILE A 274 -1.70 -6.55 21.45
CA ILE A 274 -2.40 -5.40 22.05
C ILE A 274 -3.66 -5.86 22.77
N VAL A 275 -4.48 -6.69 22.13
CA VAL A 275 -5.72 -7.23 22.71
C VAL A 275 -5.44 -8.08 23.96
N GLU A 276 -4.36 -8.85 23.95
CA GLU A 276 -3.89 -9.63 25.11
C GLU A 276 -3.19 -8.77 26.18
N CYS A 277 -3.14 -7.44 26.02
CA CYS A 277 -2.50 -6.50 26.96
C CYS A 277 -1.00 -6.77 27.21
N ARG A 278 -0.30 -7.44 26.28
CA ARG A 278 1.13 -7.76 26.38
C ARG A 278 2.05 -6.71 25.75
N TYR A 279 1.48 -5.72 25.07
CA TYR A 279 2.22 -4.71 24.30
C TYR A 279 3.25 -3.91 25.12
N GLY A 280 3.01 -3.71 26.43
CA GLY A 280 3.93 -2.99 27.31
C GLY A 280 5.21 -3.75 27.68
N LYS A 281 5.26 -5.07 27.42
CA LYS A 281 6.42 -5.93 27.71
C LYS A 281 6.98 -6.62 26.46
N MET A 282 6.26 -6.52 25.33
CA MET A 282 6.66 -7.14 24.08
C MET A 282 7.82 -6.37 23.45
N THR A 283 9.04 -6.91 23.55
CA THR A 283 10.20 -6.37 22.84
C THR A 283 10.17 -6.77 21.36
N VAL A 284 10.88 -6.04 20.51
CA VAL A 284 10.98 -6.37 19.07
C VAL A 284 11.55 -7.78 18.84
N SER A 285 12.61 -8.15 19.56
CA SER A 285 13.22 -9.49 19.44
C SER A 285 12.22 -10.59 19.81
N ARG A 286 11.53 -10.44 20.94
CA ARG A 286 10.50 -11.40 21.39
C ARG A 286 9.33 -11.47 20.42
N PHE A 287 8.92 -10.33 19.85
CA PHE A 287 7.86 -10.28 18.85
C PHE A 287 8.20 -11.18 17.65
N TYR A 288 9.40 -11.07 17.08
CA TYR A 288 9.78 -11.91 15.94
C TYR A 288 9.97 -13.39 16.30
N GLN A 289 10.40 -13.69 17.52
CA GLN A 289 10.42 -15.07 18.03
C GLN A 289 9.01 -15.65 18.11
N GLU A 290 8.05 -14.93 18.69
CA GLU A 290 6.65 -15.40 18.79
C GLU A 290 5.94 -15.43 17.43
N LEU A 291 6.29 -14.51 16.51
CA LEU A 291 5.74 -14.49 15.15
C LEU A 291 6.06 -15.77 14.39
N ALA A 292 7.27 -16.30 14.56
CA ALA A 292 7.71 -17.56 13.93
C ALA A 292 6.85 -18.77 14.33
N TYR A 293 6.25 -18.76 15.53
CA TYR A 293 5.37 -19.83 16.01
C TYR A 293 3.89 -19.60 15.67
N ARG A 294 3.56 -18.65 14.79
CA ARG A 294 2.18 -18.48 14.33
C ARG A 294 1.88 -19.46 13.19
N GLN A 295 0.64 -19.94 13.12
CA GLN A 295 0.21 -20.92 12.12
C GLN A 295 0.54 -20.51 10.68
N GLU A 296 0.50 -19.20 10.39
CA GLU A 296 0.86 -18.64 9.08
C GLU A 296 2.30 -18.91 8.65
N PHE A 297 3.20 -19.19 9.60
CA PHE A 297 4.63 -19.44 9.38
C PHE A 297 5.04 -20.88 9.73
N LEU A 298 4.26 -21.60 10.55
CA LEU A 298 4.60 -22.96 11.01
C LEU A 298 4.20 -24.09 10.06
N LEU A 299 2.98 -24.06 9.52
CA LEU A 299 2.35 -25.21 8.86
C LEU A 299 2.15 -25.00 7.37
N GLY A 300 2.78 -23.95 6.82
CA GLY A 300 2.55 -23.48 5.47
C GLY A 300 3.78 -23.54 4.59
N ASP A 301 3.59 -23.01 3.39
CA ASP A 301 4.65 -22.71 2.45
C ASP A 301 5.56 -21.57 2.99
N CYS A 302 6.68 -21.32 2.33
CA CYS A 302 7.64 -20.29 2.75
C CYS A 302 7.00 -18.89 2.75
N VAL A 303 6.94 -18.28 3.93
CA VAL A 303 6.44 -16.91 4.13
C VAL A 303 7.57 -16.01 4.60
N SER A 304 7.72 -14.83 3.99
CA SER A 304 8.86 -13.96 4.25
C SER A 304 8.54 -12.48 4.31
N LEU A 305 9.49 -11.74 4.87
CA LEU A 305 9.47 -10.30 5.05
C LEU A 305 10.70 -9.70 4.37
N ILE A 306 10.45 -8.86 3.38
CA ILE A 306 11.47 -8.10 2.65
C ILE A 306 11.35 -6.63 3.06
N GLY A 307 12.48 -6.03 3.41
CA GLY A 307 12.58 -4.61 3.70
C GLY A 307 13.81 -4.00 3.04
N CYS A 308 13.65 -2.86 2.37
CA CYS A 308 14.77 -2.05 1.88
C CYS A 308 14.64 -0.63 2.41
N CYS A 309 15.76 0.03 2.74
CA CYS A 309 15.74 1.45 3.07
C CYS A 309 16.86 2.26 2.41
N LYS A 310 16.54 3.53 2.14
CA LYS A 310 17.46 4.54 1.65
C LYS A 310 17.17 5.84 2.38
N GLU A 311 18.18 6.38 3.05
CA GLU A 311 18.05 7.52 3.96
C GLU A 311 18.57 8.80 3.28
N ASN A 312 18.09 9.97 3.72
CA ASN A 312 18.59 11.29 3.34
C ASN A 312 18.59 11.58 1.83
N LEU A 313 17.50 11.24 1.15
CA LEU A 313 17.31 11.62 -0.26
C LEU A 313 16.82 13.05 -0.35
N GLU A 314 17.47 13.85 -1.19
CA GLU A 314 16.91 15.13 -1.62
C GLU A 314 15.90 14.89 -2.75
N VAL A 315 14.65 15.25 -2.51
CA VAL A 315 13.59 15.14 -3.52
C VAL A 315 13.70 16.30 -4.51
N THR A 316 13.99 15.98 -5.77
CA THR A 316 14.07 16.95 -6.87
C THR A 316 12.96 16.82 -7.91
N TYR A 317 12.26 15.68 -7.93
CA TYR A 317 11.31 15.34 -8.99
C TYR A 317 9.85 15.50 -8.56
N HIS A 318 9.11 16.32 -9.28
CA HIS A 318 7.65 16.45 -9.22
C HIS A 318 7.07 16.06 -10.59
N ASP A 319 6.26 15.01 -10.62
CA ASP A 319 5.43 14.65 -11.77
C ASP A 319 3.99 15.00 -11.42
N ASP A 320 3.36 15.83 -12.24
CA ASP A 320 2.09 16.48 -11.91
C ASP A 320 0.85 15.73 -12.42
N SER A 321 1.02 14.65 -13.18
CA SER A 321 -0.09 14.02 -13.91
C SER A 321 -0.40 12.58 -13.49
N VAL A 322 -0.94 12.40 -12.29
CA VAL A 322 -1.55 11.13 -11.87
C VAL A 322 -3.04 11.32 -11.65
N SER A 323 -3.85 10.44 -12.25
CA SER A 323 -5.29 10.37 -11.97
C SER A 323 -5.50 10.10 -10.48
N THR A 324 -6.17 11.04 -9.82
CA THR A 324 -6.55 10.92 -8.42
C THR A 324 -8.03 10.58 -8.29
N VAL A 325 -8.35 9.71 -7.33
CA VAL A 325 -9.72 9.34 -6.96
C VAL A 325 -9.94 9.58 -5.47
N THR A 326 -11.18 9.74 -5.07
CA THR A 326 -11.59 9.74 -3.67
C THR A 326 -11.46 8.34 -3.05
N ILE A 327 -11.52 8.28 -1.72
CA ILE A 327 -11.52 6.99 -1.01
C ILE A 327 -12.81 6.20 -1.31
N SER A 328 -13.94 6.86 -1.56
CA SER A 328 -15.20 6.19 -1.89
C SER A 328 -15.09 5.49 -3.23
N GLU A 329 -14.67 6.22 -4.26
CA GLU A 329 -14.47 5.67 -5.61
C GLU A 329 -13.46 4.52 -5.62
N TYR A 330 -12.35 4.64 -4.87
CA TYR A 330 -11.42 3.51 -4.72
C TYR A 330 -12.10 2.28 -4.09
N LYS A 331 -12.92 2.46 -3.05
CA LYS A 331 -13.63 1.35 -2.40
C LYS A 331 -14.67 0.73 -3.33
N GLU A 332 -15.43 1.55 -4.05
CA GLU A 332 -16.40 1.12 -5.05
C GLU A 332 -15.72 0.32 -6.16
N PHE A 333 -14.60 0.81 -6.70
CA PHE A 333 -13.78 0.09 -7.67
C PHE A 333 -13.30 -1.26 -7.12
N MET A 334 -12.72 -1.28 -5.92
CA MET A 334 -12.22 -2.53 -5.33
C MET A 334 -13.33 -3.52 -5.00
N ASN A 335 -14.53 -3.04 -4.64
CA ASN A 335 -15.70 -3.90 -4.41
C ASN A 335 -16.21 -4.49 -5.73
N SER A 336 -16.29 -3.67 -6.78
CA SER A 336 -16.64 -4.11 -8.14
C SER A 336 -15.64 -5.17 -8.64
N LEU A 337 -14.35 -4.92 -8.48
CA LEU A 337 -13.30 -5.88 -8.83
C LEU A 337 -13.49 -7.21 -8.09
N LYS A 338 -13.80 -7.18 -6.79
CA LYS A 338 -14.01 -8.40 -5.99
C LYS A 338 -15.33 -9.12 -6.26
N SER A 339 -16.27 -8.49 -6.96
CA SER A 339 -17.54 -9.14 -7.34
C SER A 339 -17.48 -9.89 -8.67
N VAL A 340 -16.41 -9.71 -9.45
CA VAL A 340 -16.22 -10.35 -10.76
C VAL A 340 -15.71 -11.78 -10.58
N ASP A 341 -16.28 -12.74 -11.30
CA ASP A 341 -15.70 -14.06 -11.45
C ASP A 341 -14.58 -14.02 -12.50
N PHE A 342 -13.32 -14.04 -12.07
CA PHE A 342 -12.18 -14.03 -13.00
C PHE A 342 -11.92 -15.36 -13.70
N SER A 343 -12.78 -16.37 -13.51
CA SER A 343 -12.82 -17.54 -14.38
C SER A 343 -13.74 -17.38 -15.59
N ASP A 344 -14.58 -16.34 -15.62
CA ASP A 344 -15.42 -16.00 -16.76
C ASP A 344 -14.83 -14.83 -17.56
N ARG A 345 -14.45 -15.11 -18.81
CA ARG A 345 -13.90 -14.12 -19.74
C ARG A 345 -14.86 -12.96 -20.01
N VAL A 346 -16.16 -13.24 -20.09
CA VAL A 346 -17.19 -12.24 -20.42
C VAL A 346 -17.38 -11.29 -19.24
N GLU A 347 -17.42 -11.80 -18.01
CA GLU A 347 -17.52 -10.94 -16.82
C GLU A 347 -16.31 -10.00 -16.69
N VAL A 348 -15.10 -10.50 -16.92
CA VAL A 348 -13.89 -9.68 -16.89
C VAL A 348 -13.92 -8.60 -17.97
N SER A 349 -14.31 -8.93 -19.20
CA SER A 349 -14.44 -7.96 -20.29
C SER A 349 -15.52 -6.90 -20.01
N ASN A 350 -16.66 -7.31 -19.43
CA ASN A 350 -17.72 -6.41 -19.00
C ASN A 350 -17.23 -5.46 -17.90
N PHE A 351 -16.47 -5.95 -16.93
CA PHE A 351 -15.87 -5.13 -15.88
C PHE A 351 -14.99 -4.02 -16.46
N VAL A 352 -14.08 -4.37 -17.38
CA VAL A 352 -13.21 -3.39 -18.05
C VAL A 352 -14.03 -2.39 -18.87
N SER A 353 -15.03 -2.87 -19.61
CA SER A 353 -15.92 -2.01 -20.42
C SER A 353 -16.71 -1.02 -19.56
N ASN A 354 -17.24 -1.48 -18.41
CA ASN A 354 -17.95 -0.63 -17.46
C ASN A 354 -17.01 0.40 -16.81
N TYR A 355 -15.79 0.00 -16.46
CA TYR A 355 -14.78 0.92 -15.96
C TYR A 355 -14.47 2.02 -16.97
N ARG A 356 -14.26 1.67 -18.25
CA ARG A 356 -14.00 2.65 -19.31
C ARG A 356 -15.15 3.65 -19.50
N LYS A 357 -16.40 3.21 -19.36
CA LYS A 357 -17.58 4.09 -19.46
C LYS A 357 -17.75 5.03 -18.26
N SER A 358 -17.18 4.69 -17.11
CA SER A 358 -17.27 5.49 -15.88
C SER A 358 -16.22 6.61 -15.79
N LYS A 359 -15.20 6.56 -16.66
CA LYS A 359 -14.23 7.64 -16.84
C LYS A 359 -14.73 8.65 -17.84
#